data_AF-A0A5S3T824-F1
#
_entry.id   AF-A0A5S3T824-F1
#
_cell.length_a   1.000
_cell.length_b   1.000
_cell.length_c   1.000
_cell.angle_alpha   90.00
_cell.angle_beta   90.00
_cell.angle_gamma   90.00
#
_symmetry.space_group_name_H-M   'P 1'
#
loop_
_entity.id
_entity.type
_entity.pdbx_description
1 polymer ?
#
loop_
_entity_poly.entity_id
_entity_poly.type
_entity_poly.pdbx_seq_one_letter_code
_entity_poly.pdbx_strand_id
1 'polypeptide(L)'
;MDLGNWDSAIIKSLSWVALGIIVITSVMASLPTTASDIADLFVSSLLFLGVYLLVSLVGWLCVGFPVHWVICKYANASFKIYMVVSILVSLTLYFVQSQDSVLFALTALSQAMIFRFYVYKKT
;
A
#
# COMPACT_ATOMS: atom_id res chain seq x y z
N MET A 1 6.17 23.74 -6.70
CA MET A 1 6.44 22.38 -6.17
C MET A 1 5.90 21.39 -7.18
N ASP A 2 6.75 20.48 -7.65
CA ASP A 2 6.31 19.37 -8.50
C ASP A 2 5.84 18.22 -7.61
N LEU A 3 4.52 18.05 -7.52
CA LEU A 3 3.87 16.97 -6.77
C LEU A 3 3.79 15.67 -7.59
N GLY A 4 4.22 15.70 -8.86
CA GLY A 4 4.08 14.62 -9.82
C GLY A 4 2.61 14.23 -10.08
N ASN A 5 2.43 13.10 -10.76
CA ASN A 5 1.11 12.52 -11.06
C ASN A 5 0.60 11.70 -9.87
N TRP A 6 0.37 12.38 -8.74
CA TRP A 6 0.09 11.77 -7.45
C TRP A 6 -1.24 10.99 -7.43
N ASP A 7 -2.25 11.48 -8.16
CA ASP A 7 -3.55 10.85 -8.32
C ASP A 7 -3.45 9.45 -8.95
N SER A 8 -2.79 9.36 -10.11
CA SER A 8 -2.56 8.11 -10.82
C SER A 8 -1.63 7.19 -10.03
N ALA A 9 -0.64 7.76 -9.33
CA ALA A 9 0.31 7.00 -8.54
C ALA A 9 -0.33 6.36 -7.31
N ILE A 10 -1.26 7.03 -6.61
CA ILE A 10 -2.01 6.44 -5.50
C ILE A 10 -2.79 5.24 -6.01
N ILE A 11 -3.59 5.40 -7.07
CA ILE A 11 -4.40 4.31 -7.62
C ILE A 11 -3.51 3.12 -8.00
N LYS A 12 -2.40 3.36 -8.71
CA LYS A 12 -1.45 2.31 -9.09
C LYS A 12 -0.84 1.62 -7.87
N SER A 13 -0.43 2.39 -6.85
CA SER A 13 0.14 1.82 -5.63
C SER A 13 -0.86 0.93 -4.88
N LEU A 14 -2.12 1.39 -4.77
CA LEU A 14 -3.20 0.64 -4.14
C LEU A 14 -3.46 -0.66 -4.89
N SER A 15 -3.58 -0.59 -6.23
CA SER A 15 -3.87 -1.75 -7.07
C SER A 15 -2.74 -2.78 -7.03
N TRP A 16 -1.48 -2.37 -7.17
CA TRP A 16 -0.35 -3.30 -7.18
C TRP A 16 -0.17 -4.02 -5.85
N VAL A 17 -0.33 -3.32 -4.73
CA VAL A 17 -0.21 -3.96 -3.41
C VAL A 17 -1.40 -4.87 -3.12
N ALA A 18 -2.63 -4.47 -3.48
CA ALA A 18 -3.80 -5.34 -3.37
C ALA A 18 -3.64 -6.62 -4.19
N LEU A 19 -3.21 -6.50 -5.45
CA LEU A 19 -2.93 -7.64 -6.31
C LEU A 19 -1.84 -8.54 -5.73
N GLY A 20 -0.76 -7.96 -5.20
CA GLY A 20 0.30 -8.72 -4.53
C GLY A 20 -0.23 -9.56 -3.37
N ILE A 21 -1.06 -8.97 -2.51
CA ILE A 21 -1.65 -9.67 -1.36
C ILE A 21 -2.62 -10.77 -1.83
N ILE A 22 -3.48 -10.50 -2.80
CA ILE A 22 -4.42 -11.48 -3.35
C ILE A 22 -3.66 -12.67 -3.97
N VAL A 23 -2.60 -12.41 -4.72
CA VAL A 23 -1.79 -13.46 -5.34
C VAL A 23 -1.07 -14.29 -4.28
N ILE A 24 -0.41 -13.66 -3.31
CA ILE A 24 0.30 -14.37 -2.24
C ILE A 24 -0.69 -15.24 -1.44
N THR A 25 -1.83 -14.69 -1.05
CA THR A 25 -2.86 -15.43 -0.30
C THR A 25 -3.46 -16.57 -1.11
N SER A 26 -3.70 -16.37 -2.41
CA SER A 26 -4.19 -17.42 -3.31
C SER A 26 -3.18 -18.55 -3.53
N VAL A 27 -1.88 -18.25 -3.58
CA VAL A 27 -0.82 -19.26 -3.73
C VAL A 27 -0.57 -20.01 -2.43
N MET A 28 -0.68 -19.34 -1.28
CA MET A 28 -0.55 -19.99 0.03
C MET A 28 -1.79 -20.82 0.40
N ALA A 29 -2.96 -20.45 -0.13
CA ALA A 29 -4.16 -21.26 -0.03
C ALA A 29 -4.04 -22.51 -0.91
N SER A 30 -4.63 -23.62 -0.46
CA SER A 30 -4.81 -24.80 -1.32
C SER A 30 -5.65 -24.42 -2.54
N LEU A 31 -5.27 -24.93 -3.72
CA LEU A 31 -6.00 -24.69 -4.96
C LEU A 31 -7.47 -25.08 -4.78
N PRO A 32 -8.42 -24.17 -5.09
CA PRO A 32 -9.84 -24.48 -5.00
C PRO A 32 -10.15 -25.64 -5.94
N THR A 33 -10.81 -26.68 -5.42
CA THR A 33 -11.15 -27.89 -6.18
C THR A 33 -12.64 -27.98 -6.51
N THR A 34 -13.45 -27.16 -5.84
CA THR A 34 -14.90 -27.12 -6.01
C THR A 34 -15.40 -25.71 -6.36
N ALA A 35 -16.62 -25.63 -6.90
CA ALA A 35 -17.26 -24.34 -7.20
C ALA A 35 -17.54 -23.50 -5.94
N SER A 36 -17.78 -24.14 -4.78
CA SER A 36 -17.92 -23.46 -3.49
C SER A 36 -16.61 -22.80 -3.05
N ASP A 37 -15.47 -23.49 -3.21
CA ASP A 37 -14.15 -22.93 -2.85
C ASP A 37 -13.84 -21.66 -3.66
N ILE A 38 -14.24 -21.66 -4.94
CA ILE A 38 -14.08 -20.50 -5.83
C ILE A 38 -14.97 -19.34 -5.38
N ALA A 39 -16.22 -19.62 -5.00
CA ALA A 39 -17.13 -18.60 -4.50
C ALA A 39 -16.62 -17.99 -3.19
N ASP A 40 -16.12 -18.82 -2.27
CA ASP A 40 -15.55 -18.38 -0.99
C ASP A 40 -14.30 -17.51 -1.19
N LEU A 41 -13.41 -17.90 -2.11
CA LEU A 41 -12.23 -17.10 -2.48
C LEU A 41 -12.64 -15.74 -3.06
N PHE A 42 -13.66 -15.72 -3.92
CA PHE A 42 -14.16 -14.48 -4.54
C PHE A 42 -14.76 -13.53 -3.49
N VAL A 43 -15.64 -14.02 -2.62
CA VAL A 43 -16.26 -13.22 -1.56
C VAL A 43 -15.21 -12.69 -0.58
N SER A 44 -14.26 -13.54 -0.17
CA SER A 44 -13.17 -13.16 0.72
C SER A 44 -12.27 -12.09 0.10
N SER A 45 -11.96 -12.22 -1.19
CA SER A 45 -11.17 -11.23 -1.93
C SER A 45 -11.89 -9.89 -2.06
N LEU A 46 -13.21 -9.91 -2.27
CA LEU A 46 -14.01 -8.69 -2.36
C LEU A 46 -14.11 -7.96 -1.02
N LEU A 47 -14.31 -8.71 0.08
CA LEU A 47 -14.29 -8.17 1.44
C LEU A 47 -12.92 -7.58 1.78
N PHE A 48 -11.85 -8.31 1.47
CA PHE A 48 -10.48 -7.83 1.62
C PHE A 48 -10.28 -6.51 0.87
N LEU A 49 -10.66 -6.44 -0.41
CA LEU A 49 -10.51 -5.24 -1.23
C LEU A 49 -11.24 -4.05 -0.61
N GLY A 50 -12.47 -4.24 -0.13
CA GLY A 50 -13.27 -3.19 0.51
C GLY A 50 -12.59 -2.63 1.76
N VAL A 51 -12.18 -3.49 2.69
CA VAL A 51 -11.51 -3.08 3.94
C VAL A 51 -10.15 -2.46 3.64
N TYR A 52 -9.37 -3.07 2.74
CA TYR A 52 -8.06 -2.60 2.32
C TYR A 52 -8.14 -1.18 1.73
N LEU A 53 -9.10 -0.93 0.83
CA LEU A 53 -9.27 0.38 0.21
C LEU A 53 -9.66 1.43 1.25
N LEU A 54 -10.58 1.11 2.16
CA LEU A 54 -10.98 2.03 3.24
C LEU A 54 -9.79 2.41 4.11
N VAL A 55 -9.06 1.42 4.65
CA VAL A 55 -7.92 1.66 5.54
C VAL A 55 -6.80 2.38 4.81
N SER A 56 -6.50 1.99 3.57
CA SER A 56 -5.42 2.61 2.79
C SER A 56 -5.77 4.05 2.42
N LEU A 57 -7.02 4.36 2.12
CA LEU A 57 -7.45 5.72 1.79
C LEU A 57 -7.37 6.63 3.02
N VAL A 58 -7.77 6.13 4.20
CA VAL A 58 -7.56 6.83 5.48
C VAL A 58 -6.06 7.03 5.76
N GLY A 59 -5.24 6.00 5.57
CA GLY A 59 -3.78 6.09 5.75
C GLY A 59 -3.13 7.12 4.82
N TRP A 60 -3.57 7.17 3.55
CA TRP A 60 -3.13 8.18 2.60
C TRP A 60 -3.57 9.60 3.00
N LEU A 61 -4.81 9.78 3.45
CA LEU A 61 -5.30 11.10 3.87
C LEU A 61 -4.59 11.59 5.14
N CYS A 62 -4.41 10.73 6.13
CA CYS A 62 -3.84 11.10 7.43
C CYS A 62 -2.32 11.20 7.43
N VAL A 63 -1.63 10.32 6.70
CA VAL A 63 -0.17 10.20 6.74
C VAL A 63 0.45 10.39 5.37
N GLY A 64 0.00 9.64 4.36
CA GLY A 64 0.65 9.60 3.05
C GLY A 64 0.75 10.97 2.36
N PHE A 65 -0.36 11.69 2.24
CA PHE A 65 -0.42 12.98 1.56
C PHE A 65 0.29 14.10 2.34
N PRO A 66 0.11 14.26 3.66
CA PRO A 66 0.91 15.20 4.44
C PRO A 66 2.41 14.94 4.33
N VAL A 67 2.83 13.67 4.41
CA VAL A 67 4.24 13.28 4.27
C VAL A 67 4.78 13.60 2.88
N HIS A 68 4.05 13.23 1.82
CA HIS A 68 4.43 13.54 0.43
C HIS A 68 4.60 15.05 0.24
N TRP A 69 3.64 15.84 0.73
CA TRP A 69 3.70 17.30 0.65
C TRP A 69 4.92 17.88 1.38
N VAL A 70 5.21 17.44 2.61
CA VAL A 70 6.39 17.86 3.37
C VAL A 70 7.69 17.51 2.62
N ILE A 71 7.79 16.29 2.07
CA ILE A 71 8.98 15.85 1.34
C ILE A 71 9.16 16.66 0.04
N CYS A 72 8.09 16.95 -0.70
CA CYS A 72 8.16 17.81 -1.88
C CYS A 72 8.58 19.24 -1.51
N LYS A 73 8.17 19.74 -0.34
CA LYS A 73 8.42 21.13 0.07
C LYS A 73 9.84 21.34 0.58
N TYR A 74 10.35 20.42 1.39
CA TYR A 74 11.61 20.60 2.13
C TYR A 74 12.76 19.73 1.63
N ALA A 75 12.45 18.67 0.88
CA ALA A 75 13.40 17.63 0.53
C ALA A 75 13.53 17.39 -0.99
N ASN A 76 13.02 18.31 -1.81
CA ASN A 76 13.04 18.23 -3.29
C ASN A 76 12.58 16.87 -3.82
N ALA A 77 11.59 16.26 -3.17
CA ALA A 77 11.08 14.94 -3.53
C ALA A 77 12.15 13.81 -3.57
N SER A 78 13.22 13.95 -2.78
CA SER A 78 14.33 12.99 -2.75
C SER A 78 13.85 11.57 -2.43
N PHE A 79 14.22 10.63 -3.30
CA PHE A 79 13.92 9.20 -3.12
C PHE A 79 14.45 8.64 -1.79
N LYS A 80 15.65 9.07 -1.38
CA LYS A 80 16.28 8.63 -0.12
C LYS A 80 15.45 9.01 1.09
N ILE A 81 14.89 10.22 1.10
CA ILE A 81 14.06 10.72 2.20
C ILE A 81 12.72 9.97 2.21
N TYR A 82 12.16 9.69 1.02
CA TYR A 82 10.95 8.88 0.89
C TYR A 82 11.13 7.48 1.50
N MET A 83 12.25 6.81 1.19
CA MET A 83 12.61 5.51 1.77
C MET A 83 12.70 5.56 3.29
N VAL A 84 13.46 6.51 3.85
CA VAL A 84 13.66 6.62 5.29
C VAL A 84 12.34 6.86 6.03
N VAL A 85 11.52 7.80 5.55
CA VAL A 85 10.23 8.10 6.18
C VAL A 85 9.29 6.91 6.09
N SER A 86 9.26 6.21 4.96
CA SER A 86 8.41 5.02 4.78
C SER A 86 8.82 3.90 5.74
N ILE A 87 10.13 3.68 5.95
CA ILE A 87 10.64 2.72 6.93
C ILE A 87 10.26 3.13 8.35
N LEU A 88 10.40 4.40 8.72
CA LEU A 88 10.05 4.90 10.06
C LEU A 88 8.55 4.74 10.35
N VAL A 89 7.68 5.08 9.40
CA VAL A 89 6.23 4.89 9.53
C VAL A 89 5.90 3.40 9.68
N SER A 90 6.53 2.54 8.88
CA SER A 90 6.30 1.09 8.92
C SER A 90 6.77 0.47 10.24
N LEU A 91 7.92 0.90 10.77
CA LEU A 91 8.41 0.49 12.08
C LEU A 91 7.47 0.96 13.20
N THR A 92 6.96 2.19 13.11
CA THR A 92 6.00 2.71 14.08
C THR A 92 4.72 1.87 14.09
N LEU A 93 4.18 1.54 12.91
CA LEU A 93 3.03 0.65 12.78
C LEU A 93 3.31 -0.73 13.37
N TYR A 94 4.52 -1.27 13.13
CA TYR A 94 4.93 -2.56 13.69
C TYR A 94 4.99 -2.56 15.22
N PHE A 95 5.49 -1.50 15.86
CA PHE A 95 5.60 -1.43 17.32
C PHE A 95 4.30 -1.05 18.03
N VAL A 96 3.45 -0.24 17.39
CA VAL A 96 2.18 0.23 17.99
C VAL A 96 1.11 -0.86 17.94
N GLN A 97 1.18 -1.76 16.95
CA GLN A 97 0.17 -2.79 16.73
C GLN A 97 0.79 -4.16 17.03
N SER A 98 0.06 -5.03 17.74
CA SER A 98 0.51 -6.36 18.22
C SER A 98 1.03 -7.27 17.10
N GLN A 99 1.55 -8.46 17.44
CA GLN A 99 2.36 -9.37 16.58
C GLN A 99 1.89 -9.62 15.11
N ASP A 100 0.63 -9.36 14.76
CA ASP A 100 0.10 -9.43 13.39
C ASP A 100 0.32 -8.14 12.54
N SER A 101 1.03 -7.14 13.07
CA SER A 101 1.28 -5.83 12.46
C SER A 101 2.25 -5.84 11.28
N VAL A 102 2.94 -6.96 11.04
CA VAL A 102 3.90 -7.12 9.93
C VAL A 102 3.22 -6.89 8.58
N LEU A 103 2.00 -7.39 8.39
CA LEU A 103 1.27 -7.23 7.12
C LEU A 103 0.94 -5.75 6.87
N PHE A 104 0.54 -5.00 7.90
CA PHE A 104 0.28 -3.57 7.80
C PHE A 104 1.56 -2.76 7.50
N ALA A 105 2.65 -3.07 8.20
CA ALA A 105 3.94 -2.43 7.98
C ALA A 105 4.46 -2.68 6.55
N LEU A 106 4.42 -3.93 6.08
CA LEU A 106 4.83 -4.28 4.72
C LEU A 106 3.92 -3.67 3.66
N THR A 107 2.61 -3.59 3.92
CA THR A 107 1.64 -2.96 3.02
C THR A 107 1.93 -1.47 2.88
N ALA A 108 2.10 -0.76 4.00
CA ALA A 108 2.40 0.67 4.01
C ALA A 108 3.74 0.98 3.30
N LEU A 109 4.78 0.19 3.59
CA LEU A 109 6.08 0.32 2.92
C LEU A 109 5.94 0.10 1.41
N SER A 110 5.32 -1.01 1.00
CA SER A 110 5.11 -1.35 -0.41
C SER A 110 4.33 -0.26 -1.14
N GLN A 111 3.24 0.24 -0.54
CA GLN A 111 2.44 1.31 -1.11
C GLN A 111 3.26 2.58 -1.31
N ALA A 112 4.03 3.01 -0.30
CA ALA A 112 4.86 4.21 -0.38
C ALA A 112 5.94 4.09 -1.46
N MET A 113 6.56 2.91 -1.60
CA MET A 113 7.59 2.65 -2.61
C MET A 113 7.04 2.66 -4.03
N ILE A 114 5.94 1.94 -4.25
CA ILE A 114 5.28 1.88 -5.55
C ILE A 114 4.72 3.26 -5.93
N PHE A 115 4.14 3.99 -4.98
CA PHE A 115 3.72 5.37 -5.18
C PHE A 115 4.88 6.24 -5.64
N ARG A 116 6.01 6.23 -4.91
CA ARG A 116 7.17 7.06 -5.25
C ARG A 116 7.76 6.73 -6.62
N PHE A 117 7.67 5.47 -7.04
CA PHE A 117 8.06 5.06 -8.38
C PHE A 117 7.12 5.66 -9.43
N TYR A 118 5.79 5.50 -9.28
CA TYR A 118 4.83 5.95 -10.29
C TYR A 118 4.60 7.47 -10.33
N VAL A 119 4.76 8.17 -9.21
CA VAL A 119 4.47 9.62 -9.15
C VAL A 119 5.46 10.45 -9.98
N TYR A 120 6.70 9.97 -10.14
CA TYR A 120 7.74 10.60 -10.97
C TYR A 120 8.13 9.78 -12.20
N LYS A 121 7.43 8.69 -12.48
CA LYS A 121 7.65 7.94 -13.72
C LYS A 121 7.18 8.78 -14.90
N LYS A 122 8.09 9.12 -15.81
CA LYS A 122 7.72 9.70 -17.11
C LYS A 122 6.90 8.67 -17.87
N THR A 123 5.66 9.03 -18.21
CA THR A 123 4.75 8.28 -19.09
C THR A 123 5.31 8.19 -20.49
#